data_AF-A0A972FRY3-F1
#
_entry.id   AF-A0A972FRY3-F1
#
_cell.length_a   1.000
_cell.length_b   1.000
_cell.length_c   1.000
_cell.angle_alpha   90.00
_cell.angle_beta   90.00
_cell.angle_gamma   90.00
#
_symmetry.space_group_name_H-M   'P 1'
#
loop_
_entity.id
_entity.type
_entity.pdbx_description
1 polymer ?
#
loop_
_entity_poly.entity_id
_entity_poly.type
_entity_poly.pdbx_seq_one_letter_code
_entity_poly.pdbx_strand_id
1 'polypeptide(L)' 'MTHATRSNAVHFNPKKAFRIHLLVILLTTPFIWIIWHLTEKSYPWPIWPTLGWTLGIIFHYLGITVFKKNPNN' A
#
# COMPACT_ATOMS: atom_id res chain seq x y z
N MET A 1 -6.50 36.60 28.22
CA MET A 1 -5.87 35.30 28.52
C MET A 1 -5.98 34.44 27.27
N THR A 2 -4.91 34.31 26.48
CA THR A 2 -4.91 33.53 25.23
C THR A 2 -4.42 32.11 25.53
N HIS A 3 -5.32 31.14 25.45
CA HIS A 3 -4.97 29.72 25.55
C HIS A 3 -4.33 29.25 24.24
N ALA A 4 -3.02 28.98 24.27
CA ALA A 4 -2.31 28.35 23.16
C ALA A 4 -2.64 26.84 23.13
N THR A 5 -3.51 26.41 22.23
CA THR A 5 -3.78 25.00 21.97
C THR A 5 -2.56 24.39 21.27
N ARG A 6 -1.69 23.72 22.02
CA ARG A 6 -0.57 22.94 21.47
C ARG A 6 -1.14 21.73 20.71
N SER A 7 -1.34 21.86 19.40
CA SER A 7 -1.69 20.73 18.55
C SER A 7 -0.53 19.74 18.57
N ASN A 8 -0.68 18.61 19.26
CA ASN A 8 0.25 17.49 19.16
C ASN A 8 0.07 16.89 17.76
N ALA A 9 0.84 17.38 16.79
CA ALA A 9 0.86 16.82 15.45
C ALA A 9 1.29 15.35 15.56
N VAL A 10 0.35 14.43 15.33
CA VAL A 10 0.64 13.00 15.28
C VAL A 10 1.60 12.78 14.12
N HIS A 11 2.83 12.35 14.42
CA HIS A 11 3.83 12.05 13.40
C HIS A 11 3.40 10.83 12.58
N PHE A 12 2.66 11.07 11.50
CA PHE A 12 2.37 10.05 10.49
C PHE A 12 3.64 9.75 9.70
N ASN A 13 4.14 8.52 9.78
CA ASN A 13 5.32 8.10 9.02
C ASN A 13 4.86 7.38 7.73
N PRO A 14 4.81 8.06 6.58
CA PRO A 14 4.32 7.47 5.33
C PRO A 14 5.14 6.24 4.90
N LYS A 15 6.43 6.17 5.27
CA LYS A 15 7.28 5.00 4.98
C LYS A 15 6.82 3.75 5.73
N LYS A 16 6.28 3.91 6.95
CA LYS A 16 5.76 2.78 7.74
C LYS A 16 4.47 2.25 7.12
N ALA A 17 3.57 3.14 6.70
CA ALA A 17 2.33 2.76 6.03
C ALA A 17 2.60 1.98 4.73
N PHE A 18 3.54 2.46 3.90
CA PHE A 18 3.95 1.77 2.67
C PHE A 18 4.52 0.37 2.94
N ARG A 19 5.42 0.23 3.92
CA ARG A 19 6.03 -1.07 4.28
C ARG A 19 5.00 -2.11 4.70
N ILE A 20 4.01 -1.71 5.51
CA ILE A 20 2.94 -2.60 5.93
C ILE A 20 2.12 -3.05 4.71
N HIS A 21 1.76 -2.13 3.84
CA HIS A 21 0.98 -2.44 2.64
C HIS A 21 1.73 -3.41 1.70
N LEU A 22 3.02 -3.18 1.50
CA LEU A 22 3.89 -4.05 0.70
C LEU A 22 4.01 -5.45 1.32
N LEU A 23 4.15 -5.53 2.65
CA LEU A 23 4.23 -6.81 3.37
C LEU A 23 2.92 -7.58 3.28
N VAL A 24 1.77 -6.91 3.45
CA VAL A 24 0.45 -7.54 3.31
C VAL A 24 0.27 -8.11 1.91
N ILE A 25 0.63 -7.38 0.86
CA ILE A 25 0.53 -7.87 -0.53
C ILE A 25 1.48 -9.05 -0.75
N LEU A 26 2.71 -8.98 -0.24
CA LEU A 26 3.71 -10.03 -0.37
C LEU A 26 3.30 -11.35 0.31
N LEU A 27 2.61 -11.30 1.45
CA LEU A 27 2.15 -12.51 2.16
C LEU A 27 0.80 -13.01 1.65
N THR A 28 -0.13 -12.11 1.39
CA THR A 28 -1.52 -12.46 1.05
C THR A 28 -1.62 -13.01 -0.37
N THR A 29 -0.86 -12.46 -1.33
CA THR A 29 -0.88 -12.89 -2.72
C THR A 29 -0.52 -14.38 -2.86
N PRO A 30 0.69 -14.86 -2.46
CA PRO A 30 1.03 -16.26 -2.59
C PRO A 30 0.10 -17.17 -1.77
N PHE A 31 -0.38 -16.71 -0.60
CA PHE A 31 -1.34 -17.47 0.20
C PHE A 31 -2.66 -17.74 -0.54
N ILE A 32 -3.24 -16.72 -1.17
CA ILE A 32 -4.45 -16.88 -1.99
C ILE A 32 -4.19 -17.79 -3.20
N TRP A 33 -3.03 -17.64 -3.85
CA TRP A 33 -2.65 -18.51 -4.98
C TRP A 33 -2.47 -19.97 -4.55
N ILE A 34 -1.92 -20.22 -3.35
CA ILE A 34 -1.82 -21.57 -2.77
C ILE A 34 -3.21 -22.14 -2.49
N ILE A 35 -4.11 -21.38 -1.86
CA ILE A 35 -5.48 -21.81 -1.62
C ILE A 35 -6.13 -22.21 -2.93
N TRP A 36 -6.08 -21.34 -3.93
CA TRP A 36 -6.62 -21.64 -5.26
C TRP A 36 -6.03 -22.91 -5.86
N HIS A 37 -4.71 -23.10 -5.76
CA HIS A 37 -4.02 -24.28 -6.26
C HIS A 37 -4.41 -25.57 -5.53
N LEU A 38 -4.73 -25.50 -4.24
CA LEU A 38 -5.17 -26.65 -3.44
C LEU A 38 -6.67 -26.94 -3.61
N THR A 39 -7.44 -25.97 -4.10
CA THR A 39 -8.86 -26.10 -4.41
C THR A 39 -9.10 -26.41 -5.90
N GLU A 40 -10.31 -26.19 -6.40
CA GLU A 40 -10.67 -26.37 -7.81
C GLU A 40 -9.99 -25.33 -8.72
N LYS A 41 -9.24 -25.81 -9.71
CA LYS A 41 -8.40 -25.01 -10.62
C LYS A 41 -9.11 -24.52 -11.88
N SER A 42 -10.43 -24.66 -11.95
CA SER A 42 -11.22 -24.42 -13.17
C SER A 42 -11.03 -23.01 -13.73
N TYR A 43 -10.80 -22.02 -12.85
CA TYR A 43 -10.54 -20.64 -13.24
C TYR A 43 -9.58 -19.94 -12.26
N PRO A 44 -8.46 -19.36 -12.73
CA PRO A 44 -7.46 -18.67 -11.90
C PRO A 44 -7.95 -17.28 -11.45
N TRP A 45 -9.03 -17.25 -10.68
CA TRP A 45 -9.60 -16.02 -10.13
C TRP A 45 -8.63 -15.16 -9.31
N PRO A 46 -7.57 -15.67 -8.64
CA PRO A 46 -6.61 -14.82 -7.91
C PRO A 46 -5.86 -13.81 -8.78
N ILE A 47 -5.88 -13.96 -10.11
CA ILE A 47 -5.20 -13.02 -11.02
C ILE A 47 -5.77 -11.60 -10.94
N TRP A 48 -7.09 -11.44 -10.80
CA TRP A 48 -7.74 -10.14 -10.73
C TRP A 48 -7.37 -9.31 -9.50
N PRO A 49 -7.47 -9.84 -8.26
CA PRO A 49 -7.01 -9.09 -7.10
C PRO A 49 -5.49 -8.85 -7.13
N THR A 50 -4.70 -9.79 -7.65
CA THR A 50 -3.24 -9.61 -7.80
C THR A 50 -2.93 -8.42 -8.72
N LEU A 51 -3.60 -8.31 -9.87
CA LEU A 51 -3.42 -7.18 -10.80
C LEU A 51 -3.86 -5.85 -10.18
N GLY A 52 -5.03 -5.82 -9.55
CA GLY A 52 -5.56 -4.61 -8.91
C GLY A 52 -4.64 -4.08 -7.81
N TRP A 53 -4.12 -4.95 -6.94
CA TRP A 53 -3.20 -4.57 -5.88
C TRP A 53 -1.81 -4.18 -6.39
N THR A 54 -1.31 -4.86 -7.43
CA THR A 54 -0.03 -4.49 -8.08
C THR A 54 -0.10 -3.09 -8.69
N LEU A 55 -1.21 -2.76 -9.36
CA LEU A 55 -1.47 -1.41 -9.86
C LEU A 55 -1.47 -0.37 -8.73
N GLY A 56 -2.10 -0.68 -7.59
CA GLY A 56 -2.10 0.18 -6.41
C GLY A 56 -0.70 0.51 -5.89
N ILE A 57 0.22 -0.47 -5.86
CA ILE A 57 1.64 -0.25 -5.50
C ILE A 57 2.30 0.70 -6.49
N ILE A 58 2.10 0.51 -7.79
CA ILE A 58 2.68 1.37 -8.84
C ILE A 58 2.23 2.81 -8.62
N PHE A 59 0.94 3.05 -8.41
CA PHE A 59 0.42 4.39 -8.12
C PHE A 59 1.00 4.98 -6.83
N HIS A 60 1.20 4.18 -5.78
CA HIS A 60 1.82 4.66 -4.54
C HIS A 60 3.30 5.03 -4.74
N TYR A 61 4.05 4.21 -5.49
CA TYR A 61 5.44 4.48 -5.84
C TYR A 61 5.58 5.74 -6.70
N LEU A 62 4.71 5.91 -7.71
CA LEU A 62 4.63 7.14 -8.51
C LEU A 62 4.24 8.34 -7.64
N GLY A 63 3.35 8.16 -6.67
CA GLY A 63 2.99 9.16 -5.67
C GLY A 63 4.21 9.71 -4.90
N ILE A 64 5.11 8.82 -4.45
CA ILE A 64 6.29 9.21 -3.68
C ILE A 64 7.40 9.80 -4.58
N THR A 65 7.53 9.31 -5.82
CA THR A 65 8.64 9.67 -6.72
C THR A 65 8.35 10.87 -7.61
N VAL A 66 7.15 10.96 -8.19
CA VAL A 66 6.76 12.01 -9.14
C VAL A 66 6.33 13.29 -8.42
N PHE A 67 5.65 13.20 -7.28
CA PHE A 67 5.17 14.37 -6.53
C PHE A 67 6.16 14.89 -5.50
N LYS A 68 7.47 14.63 -5.67
CA LYS A 68 8.50 15.27 -4.85
C LYS A 68 8.60 16.75 -5.25
N LYS A 69 7.69 17.58 -4.73
CA LYS A 69 7.74 19.04 -4.87
C LYS A 69 9.06 19.52 -4.27
N ASN A 70 9.89 20.16 -5.09
CA ASN A 70 11.08 20.85 -4.62
C ASN A 70 10.60 22.12 -3.88
N PRO A 71 10.88 22.31 -2.58
CA PRO A 71 10.35 23.45 -1.83
C PRO A 71 11.02 24.80 -2.14
N ASN A 72 11.73 24.93 -3.28
CA ASN A 72 12.66 26.03 -3.55
C ASN A 72 12.41 26.73 -4.91
N ASN A 73 11.15 26.82 -5.37
CA ASN A 73 10.77 27.68 -6.51
C ASN A 73 9.43 28.38 -6.27
#